data_AF-H6LCM0-F1
#
_entry.id   AF-H6LCM0-F1
#
_cell.length_a   1.000
_cell.length_b   1.000
_cell.length_c   1.000
_cell.angle_alpha   90.00
_cell.angle_beta   90.00
_cell.angle_gamma   90.00
#
_symmetry.space_group_name_H-M   'P 1'
#
loop_
_entity.id
_entity.type
_entity.pdbx_description
1 polymer ?
#
loop_
_entity_poly.entity_id
_entity_poly.type
_entity_poly.pdbx_seq_one_letter_code
_entity_poly.pdbx_strand_id
1 'polypeptide(L)'
;MFATMVITTISYDEVDKWDMYALTMPVTRQEMVVSKYLVMIIVNSLGGMFALIVGFIGAVIMRQTFFTEIAAMIGFIYIITYNLGSTMIPLIYKFETEKARLMLMFCALIPTALIFYIAQMDISLPGIDNAWVYVGLLIGLTVVGLIISINASLKIYQKKEF
;
A
#
# COMPACT_ATOMS: atom_id res chain seq x y z
N MET A 1 10.11 1.04 -3.77
CA MET A 1 10.41 0.54 -5.13
C MET A 1 9.49 -0.61 -5.55
N PHE A 2 9.30 -1.64 -4.73
CA PHE A 2 8.40 -2.76 -5.09
C PHE A 2 6.93 -2.35 -5.24
N ALA A 3 6.40 -1.50 -4.36
CA ALA A 3 5.02 -1.00 -4.54
C ALA A 3 4.82 -0.10 -5.76
N THR A 4 5.85 0.63 -6.18
CA THR A 4 5.77 1.46 -7.38
C THR A 4 5.78 0.64 -8.67
N MET A 5 6.26 -0.61 -8.63
CA MET A 5 6.19 -1.53 -9.78
C MET A 5 4.76 -1.95 -10.11
N VAL A 6 3.90 -2.10 -9.10
CA VAL A 6 2.47 -2.43 -9.32
C VAL A 6 1.79 -1.33 -10.13
N ILE A 7 2.12 -0.08 -9.83
CA ILE A 7 1.63 1.11 -10.56
C ILE A 7 2.12 1.08 -12.00
N THR A 8 3.38 0.71 -12.23
CA THR A 8 3.89 0.61 -13.60
C THR A 8 3.17 -0.47 -14.39
N THR A 9 2.85 -1.62 -13.78
CA THR A 9 2.06 -2.66 -14.45
C THR A 9 0.68 -2.15 -14.84
N ILE A 10 0.00 -1.38 -13.98
CA ILE A 10 -1.31 -0.79 -14.32
C ILE A 10 -1.15 0.28 -15.41
N SER A 11 -0.08 1.08 -15.36
CA SER A 11 0.23 2.07 -16.40
C SER A 11 0.43 1.46 -17.77
N TYR A 12 1.11 0.32 -17.85
CA TYR A 12 1.33 -0.39 -19.10
C TYR A 12 0.01 -0.96 -19.66
N ASP A 13 -0.82 -1.54 -18.79
CA ASP A 13 -2.15 -2.04 -19.19
C ASP A 13 -3.08 -0.92 -19.71
N GLU A 14 -3.00 0.30 -19.15
CA GLU A 14 -3.75 1.46 -19.65
C GLU A 14 -3.25 1.90 -21.03
N VAL A 15 -1.94 1.95 -21.26
CA VAL A 15 -1.35 2.31 -22.56
C VAL A 15 -1.76 1.32 -23.64
N ASP A 16 -1.76 0.03 -23.32
CA ASP A 16 -2.10 -1.04 -24.26
C ASP A 16 -3.61 -1.31 -24.34
N LYS A 17 -4.43 -0.57 -23.60
CA LYS A 17 -5.90 -0.73 -23.52
C LYS A 17 -6.32 -2.17 -23.19
N TRP A 18 -5.51 -2.86 -22.39
CA TRP A 18 -5.68 -4.27 -22.03
C TRP A 18 -7.07 -4.56 -21.46
N ASP A 19 -7.63 -3.63 -20.70
CA ASP A 19 -8.98 -3.74 -20.13
C ASP A 19 -10.07 -4.00 -21.19
N MET A 20 -9.98 -3.40 -22.39
CA MET A 20 -10.97 -3.64 -23.46
C MET A 20 -10.85 -5.04 -24.05
N TYR A 21 -9.63 -5.58 -24.17
CA TYR A 21 -9.40 -6.93 -24.66
C TYR A 21 -9.80 -7.99 -23.63
N ALA A 22 -9.52 -7.75 -22.35
CA ALA A 22 -9.90 -8.65 -21.27
C ALA A 22 -11.43 -8.82 -21.14
N LEU A 23 -12.20 -7.76 -21.44
CA LEU A 23 -13.68 -7.81 -21.44
C LEU A 23 -14.27 -8.63 -22.61
N THR A 24 -13.47 -9.01 -23.60
CA THR A 24 -13.88 -9.96 -24.66
C THR A 24 -13.67 -11.42 -24.25
N MET A 25 -12.90 -11.66 -23.19
CA MET A 25 -12.73 -12.98 -22.58
C MET A 25 -13.83 -13.22 -21.54
N PRO A 26 -14.13 -14.48 -21.14
CA PRO A 26 -15.13 -14.80 -20.12
C PRO A 26 -14.63 -14.46 -18.71
N VAL A 27 -14.15 -13.23 -18.51
CA VAL A 27 -13.58 -12.71 -17.26
C VAL A 27 -14.53 -11.65 -16.72
N THR A 28 -14.86 -11.76 -15.44
CA THR A 28 -15.74 -10.79 -14.78
C THR A 28 -14.97 -9.53 -14.38
N ARG A 29 -15.67 -8.40 -14.33
CA ARG A 29 -15.12 -7.12 -13.85
C ARG A 29 -14.54 -7.20 -12.44
N GLN A 30 -15.05 -8.11 -11.61
CA GLN A 30 -14.55 -8.34 -10.25
C GLN A 30 -13.19 -9.06 -10.27
N GLU A 31 -13.01 -10.06 -11.13
CA GLU A 31 -11.75 -10.79 -11.27
C GLU A 31 -10.62 -9.88 -11.76
N MET A 32 -10.92 -8.93 -12.65
CA MET A 32 -9.95 -7.92 -13.08
C MET A 32 -9.41 -7.10 -11.90
N VAL A 33 -10.29 -6.59 -11.05
CA VAL A 33 -9.87 -5.80 -9.86
C VAL A 33 -9.11 -6.68 -8.87
N VAL A 34 -9.62 -7.87 -8.56
CA VAL A 34 -8.98 -8.80 -7.60
C VAL A 34 -7.59 -9.21 -8.06
N SER A 35 -7.38 -9.43 -9.35
CA SER A 35 -6.06 -9.80 -9.90
C SER A 35 -4.99 -8.74 -9.61
N LYS A 36 -5.32 -7.44 -9.68
CA LYS A 36 -4.38 -6.35 -9.38
C LYS A 36 -4.02 -6.27 -7.90
N TYR A 37 -4.99 -6.49 -7.02
CA TYR A 37 -4.72 -6.59 -5.58
C TYR A 37 -3.86 -7.81 -5.24
N LEU A 38 -4.06 -8.94 -5.92
CA LEU A 38 -3.21 -10.13 -5.77
C LEU A 38 -1.77 -9.85 -6.21
N VAL A 39 -1.57 -9.21 -7.37
CA VAL A 39 -0.24 -8.80 -7.83
C VAL A 39 0.42 -7.86 -6.82
N MET A 40 -0.34 -6.91 -6.27
CA MET A 40 0.18 -6.01 -5.22
C MET A 40 0.66 -6.77 -3.99
N ILE A 41 -0.13 -7.72 -3.49
CA ILE A 41 0.22 -8.56 -2.34
C ILE A 41 1.50 -9.35 -2.62
N ILE A 42 1.57 -10.01 -3.77
CA ILE A 42 2.72 -10.85 -4.14
C ILE A 42 3.99 -10.00 -4.25
N VAL A 43 3.97 -8.92 -5.02
CA VAL A 43 5.14 -8.06 -5.23
C VAL A 43 5.60 -7.41 -3.92
N ASN A 44 4.67 -6.96 -3.08
CA ASN A 44 5.00 -6.37 -1.79
C ASN A 44 5.59 -7.40 -0.83
N SER A 45 5.03 -8.60 -0.77
CA SER A 45 5.51 -9.70 0.09
C SER A 45 6.91 -10.17 -0.31
N LEU A 46 7.18 -10.31 -1.61
CA LEU A 46 8.50 -10.62 -2.14
C LEU A 46 9.52 -9.53 -1.77
N GLY A 47 9.12 -8.27 -1.88
CA GLY A 47 9.94 -7.13 -1.46
C GLY A 47 10.27 -7.15 0.04
N GLY A 48 9.28 -7.49 0.87
CA GLY A 48 9.46 -7.66 2.31
C GLY A 48 10.41 -8.81 2.65
N MET A 49 10.27 -9.96 1.99
CA MET A 49 11.17 -11.10 2.17
C MET A 49 12.61 -10.75 1.77
N PHE A 50 12.80 -10.06 0.65
CA PHE A 50 14.11 -9.59 0.22
C PHE A 50 14.74 -8.63 1.24
N ALA A 51 13.95 -7.67 1.76
CA ALA A 51 14.42 -6.73 2.77
C ALA A 51 14.87 -7.44 4.06
N LEU A 52 14.15 -8.48 4.50
CA LEU A 52 14.53 -9.29 5.66
C LEU A 52 15.82 -10.06 5.43
N ILE A 53 15.99 -10.68 4.25
CA ILE A 53 17.21 -11.42 3.91
C ILE A 53 18.42 -10.48 3.92
N VAL A 54 18.31 -9.31 3.27
CA VAL A 54 19.39 -8.31 3.22
C VAL A 54 19.67 -7.76 4.62
N GLY A 55 18.63 -7.45 5.39
CA GLY A 55 18.76 -6.99 6.78
C GLY A 55 19.46 -8.00 7.68
N PHE A 56 19.14 -9.28 7.53
CA PHE A 56 19.80 -10.37 8.27
C PHE A 56 21.28 -10.48 7.90
N ILE A 57 21.61 -10.49 6.61
CA ILE A 57 23.00 -10.55 6.13
C ILE A 57 23.80 -9.35 6.67
N GLY A 58 23.23 -8.14 6.62
CA GLY A 58 23.86 -6.94 7.15
C GLY A 58 24.12 -7.02 8.65
N ALA A 59 23.16 -7.50 9.44
CA ALA A 59 23.30 -7.68 10.89
C ALA A 59 24.42 -8.67 11.25
N VAL A 60 24.53 -9.77 10.51
CA VAL A 60 25.59 -10.78 10.69
C VAL A 60 26.97 -10.20 10.38
N ILE A 61 27.12 -9.44 9.28
CA ILE A 61 28.40 -8.82 8.89
C ILE A 61 28.85 -7.79 9.94
N MET A 62 27.94 -6.96 10.43
CA MET A 62 28.25 -5.91 11.41
C MET A 62 28.36 -6.43 12.85
N ARG A 63 28.07 -7.72 13.10
CA ARG A 63 28.04 -8.36 14.44
C ARG A 63 27.18 -7.61 15.46
N GLN A 64 26.07 -7.02 15.01
CA GLN A 64 25.15 -6.29 15.88
C GLN A 64 23.88 -7.10 16.13
N THR A 65 23.32 -7.00 17.34
CA THR A 65 22.13 -7.73 17.78
C THR A 65 20.83 -6.92 17.61
N PHE A 66 20.80 -5.92 16.73
CA PHE A 66 19.60 -5.11 16.45
C PHE A 66 18.61 -5.77 15.47
N PHE A 67 18.60 -7.11 15.41
CA PHE A 67 17.74 -7.86 14.49
C PHE A 67 16.25 -7.54 14.73
N THR A 68 15.85 -7.38 15.98
CA THR A 68 14.49 -7.02 16.38
C THR A 68 14.08 -5.63 15.88
N GLU A 69 14.98 -4.66 15.93
CA GLU A 69 14.73 -3.29 15.46
C GLU A 69 14.62 -3.21 13.94
N ILE A 70 15.50 -3.92 13.23
CA ILE A 70 15.46 -4.03 11.77
C ILE A 70 14.16 -4.69 11.32
N ALA A 71 13.77 -5.80 11.96
CA ALA A 71 12.52 -6.48 11.66
C ALA A 71 11.29 -5.59 11.94
N ALA A 72 11.31 -4.83 13.04
CA ALA A 72 10.25 -3.88 13.37
C ALA A 72 10.14 -2.78 12.30
N MET A 73 11.26 -2.14 11.92
CA MET A 73 11.27 -1.12 10.85
C MET A 73 10.75 -1.67 9.52
N ILE A 74 11.20 -2.86 9.11
CA ILE A 74 10.73 -3.48 7.87
C ILE A 74 9.22 -3.76 7.95
N GLY A 75 8.73 -4.23 9.09
CA GLY A 75 7.30 -4.43 9.34
C GLY A 75 6.50 -3.12 9.22
N PHE A 76 6.96 -2.04 9.83
CA PHE A 76 6.33 -0.72 9.72
C PHE A 76 6.28 -0.22 8.26
N ILE A 77 7.39 -0.31 7.54
CA ILE A 77 7.47 0.11 6.13
C ILE A 77 6.53 -0.74 5.27
N TYR A 78 6.49 -2.05 5.52
CA TYR A 78 5.60 -2.98 4.81
C TYR A 78 4.12 -2.57 4.98
N ILE A 79 3.71 -2.26 6.22
CA ILE A 79 2.36 -1.82 6.57
C ILE A 79 2.01 -0.50 5.85
N ILE A 80 2.88 0.51 5.90
CA ILE A 80 2.66 1.80 5.23
C ILE A 80 2.51 1.60 3.71
N THR A 81 3.41 0.82 3.14
CA THR A 81 3.46 0.53 1.71
C THR A 81 2.20 -0.18 1.24
N TYR A 82 1.68 -1.10 2.05
CA TYR A 82 0.46 -1.84 1.75
C TYR A 82 -0.80 -0.93 1.74
N ASN A 83 -0.90 0.03 2.67
CA ASN A 83 -2.01 1.00 2.69
C ASN A 83 -1.99 1.94 1.50
N LEU A 84 -0.82 2.49 1.19
CA LEU A 84 -0.66 3.38 0.05
C LEU A 84 -0.96 2.63 -1.26
N GLY A 85 -0.49 1.39 -1.39
CA GLY A 85 -0.80 0.56 -2.54
C GLY A 85 -2.30 0.28 -2.68
N SER A 86 -2.97 -0.10 -1.59
CA SER A 86 -4.40 -0.39 -1.62
C SER A 86 -5.23 0.82 -2.00
N THR A 87 -4.99 1.98 -1.37
CA THR A 87 -5.71 3.22 -1.67
C THR A 87 -5.47 3.71 -3.09
N MET A 88 -4.35 3.33 -3.69
CA MET A 88 -4.00 3.75 -5.04
C MET A 88 -4.77 3.01 -6.14
N ILE A 89 -5.00 1.71 -6.02
CA ILE A 89 -5.74 0.91 -7.01
C ILE A 89 -7.12 1.53 -7.39
N PRO A 90 -8.02 1.90 -6.45
CA PRO A 90 -9.30 2.54 -6.79
C PRO A 90 -9.10 3.93 -7.41
N LEU A 91 -8.04 4.63 -7.01
CA LEU A 91 -7.69 5.95 -7.52
C LEU A 91 -7.25 5.88 -8.98
N ILE A 92 -6.44 4.89 -9.36
CA ILE A 92 -6.06 4.65 -10.76
C ILE A 92 -7.29 4.26 -11.59
N TYR A 93 -8.17 3.41 -11.06
CA TYR A 93 -9.40 3.07 -11.78
C TYR A 93 -10.32 4.28 -11.98
N LYS A 94 -10.31 5.27 -11.08
CA LYS A 94 -11.10 6.50 -11.20
C LYS A 94 -10.41 7.57 -12.05
N PHE A 95 -9.10 7.69 -11.96
CA PHE A 95 -8.28 8.74 -12.55
C PHE A 95 -7.14 8.11 -13.33
N GLU A 96 -6.95 8.51 -14.60
CA GLU A 96 -5.82 8.10 -15.44
C GLU A 96 -4.50 8.08 -14.66
N THR A 97 -3.61 7.12 -14.97
CA THR A 97 -2.42 6.83 -14.16
C THR A 97 -1.59 8.06 -13.76
N GLU A 98 -1.47 9.06 -14.63
CA GLU A 98 -0.74 10.32 -14.36
C GLU A 98 -1.40 11.16 -13.25
N LYS A 99 -2.72 11.29 -13.25
CA LYS A 99 -3.46 12.02 -12.20
C LYS A 99 -3.47 11.24 -10.89
N ALA A 100 -3.49 9.90 -10.96
CA ALA A 100 -3.39 9.04 -9.79
C ALA A 100 -2.05 9.21 -9.06
N ARG A 101 -0.92 9.39 -9.79
CA ARG A 101 0.40 9.67 -9.19
C ARG A 101 0.43 10.99 -8.44
N LEU A 102 -0.14 12.05 -9.01
CA LEU A 102 -0.25 13.35 -8.34
C LEU A 102 -1.12 13.27 -7.08
N MET A 103 -2.26 12.57 -7.15
CA MET A 103 -3.11 12.34 -5.98
C MET A 103 -2.43 11.49 -4.90
N LEU A 104 -1.53 10.58 -5.28
CA LEU A 104 -0.70 9.81 -4.34
C LEU A 104 0.22 10.73 -3.52
N MET A 105 0.84 11.72 -4.17
CA MET A 105 1.65 12.73 -3.47
C MET A 105 0.81 13.49 -2.45
N PHE A 106 -0.40 13.94 -2.81
CA PHE A 106 -1.31 14.58 -1.86
C PHE A 106 -1.75 13.64 -0.73
N CYS A 107 -2.03 12.36 -1.05
CA CYS A 107 -2.44 11.37 -0.06
C CYS A 107 -1.32 10.99 0.92
N ALA A 108 -0.04 11.12 0.53
CA ALA A 108 1.10 10.98 1.42
C ALA A 108 1.42 12.28 2.20
N LEU A 109 1.19 13.45 1.60
CA LEU A 109 1.51 14.75 2.16
C LEU A 109 0.48 15.18 3.23
N ILE A 110 -0.80 14.86 3.06
CA ILE A 110 -1.85 15.20 4.02
C ILE A 110 -1.62 14.52 5.39
N PRO A 111 -1.39 13.20 5.50
CA PRO A 111 -1.15 12.55 6.79
C PRO A 111 0.14 13.02 7.45
N THR A 112 1.21 13.25 6.67
CA THR A 112 2.49 13.72 7.21
C THR A 112 2.38 15.15 7.75
N ALA A 113 1.68 16.04 7.04
CA ALA A 113 1.39 17.39 7.52
C ALA A 113 0.51 17.36 8.78
N LEU A 114 -0.47 16.45 8.84
CA LEU A 114 -1.39 16.33 9.97
C LEU A 114 -0.69 15.76 11.21
N ILE A 115 0.21 14.78 11.05
CA ILE A 115 1.08 14.28 12.12
C ILE A 115 2.00 15.41 12.63
N PHE A 116 2.59 16.19 11.74
CA PHE A 116 3.47 17.30 12.12
C PHE A 116 2.70 18.39 12.89
N TYR A 117 1.47 18.70 12.46
CA TYR A 117 0.60 19.64 13.15
C TYR A 117 0.19 19.15 14.54
N ILE A 118 -0.20 17.87 14.66
CA ILE A 118 -0.54 17.25 15.95
C ILE A 118 0.69 17.20 16.88
N ALA A 119 1.88 16.92 16.34
CA ALA A 119 3.12 16.90 17.11
C ALA A 119 3.48 18.28 17.68
N GLN A 120 3.11 19.37 17.01
CA GLN A 120 3.27 20.73 17.54
C GLN A 120 2.23 21.10 18.61
N MET A 121 1.12 20.36 18.70
CA MET A 121 0.05 20.65 19.67
C MET A 121 0.29 20.07 21.07
N ASP A 122 1.47 19.50 21.35
CA ASP A 122 1.87 18.93 22.64
C ASP A 122 0.78 18.02 23.27
N ILE A 123 0.02 17.35 22.40
CA ILE A 123 -1.06 16.47 22.82
C ILE A 123 -0.40 15.28 23.47
N SER A 124 -0.61 15.14 24.78
CA SER A 124 -0.17 13.98 25.54
C SER A 124 -0.88 12.76 24.97
N LEU A 125 -0.20 12.04 24.07
CA LEU A 125 -0.63 10.71 23.66
C LEU A 125 -0.81 9.90 24.96
N PRO A 126 -1.97 9.26 25.17
CA PRO A 126 -2.19 8.47 26.37
C PRO A 126 -1.03 7.48 26.49
N GLY A 127 -0.30 7.57 27.61
CA GLY A 127 0.85 6.73 27.90
C GLY A 127 0.40 5.29 28.07
N ILE A 128 0.23 4.59 26.96
CA ILE A 128 0.07 3.15 26.93
C ILE A 128 1.49 2.61 26.90
N ASP A 129 1.97 2.14 28.05
CA ASP A 129 3.35 1.67 28.28
C ASP A 129 3.79 0.51 27.36
N ASN A 130 2.86 -0.06 26.58
CA ASN A 130 3.12 -1.14 25.64
C ASN A 130 3.13 -0.66 24.18
N ALA A 131 4.33 -0.57 23.61
CA ALA A 131 4.55 -0.33 22.17
C ALA A 131 3.77 -1.29 21.25
N TRP A 132 3.48 -2.51 21.73
CA TRP A 132 2.67 -3.51 21.02
C TRP A 132 1.22 -3.07 20.76
N VAL A 133 0.64 -2.22 21.62
CA VAL A 133 -0.73 -1.71 21.45
C VAL A 133 -0.80 -0.73 20.28
N TYR A 134 0.22 0.12 20.12
CA TYR A 134 0.33 1.03 18.98
C TYR A 134 0.47 0.28 17.65
N VAL A 135 1.26 -0.80 17.64
CA VAL A 135 1.38 -1.68 16.47
C VAL A 135 0.05 -2.36 16.14
N GLY A 136 -0.66 -2.87 17.15
CA GLY A 136 -1.99 -3.46 16.97
C GLY A 136 -3.04 -2.48 16.44
N LEU A 137 -3.07 -1.25 16.97
CA LEU A 137 -3.94 -0.18 16.48
C LEU A 137 -3.64 0.21 15.04
N LEU A 138 -2.36 0.34 14.68
CA LEU A 138 -1.94 0.59 13.30
C LEU A 138 -2.41 -0.52 12.38
N ILE A 139 -2.14 -1.79 12.72
CA ILE A 139 -2.57 -2.94 11.93
C ILE A 139 -4.09 -2.95 11.77
N GLY A 140 -4.85 -2.70 12.83
CA GLY A 140 -6.31 -2.59 12.78
C GLY A 140 -6.79 -1.49 11.82
N LEU A 141 -6.17 -0.31 11.89
CA LEU A 141 -6.47 0.82 11.00
C LEU A 141 -6.18 0.48 9.54
N THR A 142 -5.13 -0.32 9.29
CA THR A 142 -4.78 -0.77 7.94
C THR A 142 -5.84 -1.71 7.38
N VAL A 143 -6.27 -2.72 8.15
CA VAL A 143 -7.30 -3.67 7.74
C VAL A 143 -8.62 -2.97 7.43
N VAL A 144 -9.02 -2.01 8.25
CA VAL A 144 -10.23 -1.20 8.00
C VAL A 144 -10.07 -0.36 6.72
N GLY A 145 -8.89 0.25 6.51
CA GLY A 145 -8.57 0.99 5.29
C GLY A 145 -8.66 0.14 4.03
N LEU A 146 -8.25 -1.13 4.10
CA LEU A 146 -8.35 -2.08 2.98
C LEU A 146 -9.79 -2.40 2.61
N ILE A 147 -10.63 -2.70 3.61
CA ILE A 147 -12.03 -3.05 3.38
C ILE A 147 -12.74 -1.86 2.71
N ILE A 148 -12.48 -0.65 3.18
CA ILE A 148 -13.02 0.57 2.60
C ILE A 148 -12.49 0.78 1.17
N SER A 149 -11.19 0.55 0.96
CA SER A 149 -10.54 0.72 -0.33
C SER A 149 -11.04 -0.27 -1.40
N ILE A 150 -11.21 -1.54 -1.04
CA ILE A 150 -11.74 -2.58 -1.93
C ILE A 150 -13.19 -2.27 -2.30
N ASN A 151 -14.01 -1.91 -1.31
CA ASN A 151 -15.41 -1.54 -1.56
C ASN A 151 -15.52 -0.28 -2.42
N ALA A 152 -14.64 0.71 -2.23
CA ALA A 152 -14.57 1.89 -3.08
C ALA A 152 -14.16 1.53 -4.51
N SER A 153 -13.15 0.67 -4.68
CA SER A 153 -12.67 0.21 -6.00
C SER A 153 -13.76 -0.50 -6.79
N LEU A 154 -14.46 -1.45 -6.16
CA LEU A 154 -15.57 -2.18 -6.77
C LEU A 154 -16.70 -1.24 -7.21
N LYS A 155 -17.05 -0.26 -6.36
CA LYS A 155 -18.14 0.69 -6.64
C LYS A 155 -17.79 1.68 -7.75
N ILE A 156 -16.50 2.02 -7.91
CA ILE A 156 -15.99 2.87 -9.00
C ILE A 156 -15.93 2.08 -10.31
N TYR A 157 -15.37 0.87 -10.29
CA TYR A 157 -15.18 0.04 -11.49
C TYR A 157 -16.51 -0.47 -12.08
N GLN A 158 -17.53 -0.73 -11.25
CA GLN A 158 -18.88 -1.06 -11.71
C GLN A 158 -19.60 0.11 -12.39
N LYS A 159 -19.29 1.35 -12.00
CA LYS A 159 -19.88 2.57 -12.59
C LYS A 159 -19.14 3.09 -13.82
N LYS A 160 -17.96 2.52 -14.14
CA LYS A 160 -17.19 2.89 -15.31
C LYS A 160 -17.81 2.18 -16.53
N GLU A 161 -18.50 2.95 -17.36
CA GLU A 161 -18.88 2.51 -18.70
C GLU A 161 -17.62 2.60 -19.59
N PHE A 162 -17.31 1.51 -20.29
CA PHE A 162 -16.22 1.40 -21.26
C PHE A 162 -16.80 1.60 -22.66
#